data_AF-A0A6N9DFZ9-F1
#
_entry.id   AF-A0A6N9DFZ9-F1
#
_cell.length_a   1.000
_cell.length_b   1.000
_cell.length_c   1.000
_cell.angle_alpha   90.00
_cell.angle_beta   90.00
_cell.angle_gamma   90.00
#
_symmetry.space_group_name_H-M   'P 1'
#
loop_
_entity.id
_entity.type
_entity.pdbx_description
1 polymer ?
#
loop_
_entity_poly.entity_id
_entity_poly.type
_entity_poly.pdbx_seq_one_letter_code
_entity_poly.pdbx_strand_id
1 'polypeptide(L)' 'MPIGKVAVFTASGVPFEIEELPTPEIESGGILVKNTHAVICGSDLHGWRGGGDVPIPPVRRLTGHEFTG' A
#
# COMPACT_ATOMS: atom_id res chain seq x y z
N MET A 1 14.32 14.69 0.79
CA MET A 1 13.10 14.07 0.24
C MET A 1 12.11 13.92 1.38
N PRO A 2 10.80 14.18 1.17
CA PRO A 2 9.82 14.00 2.24
C PRO A 2 9.77 12.55 2.72
N ILE A 3 9.38 12.38 3.97
CA ILE A 3 9.09 11.06 4.58
C ILE A 3 7.57 10.93 4.62
N GLY A 4 7.06 9.75 4.25
CA GLY A 4 5.64 9.42 4.26
C GLY A 4 5.31 8.41 5.35
N LYS A 5 4.18 8.61 6.02
CA LYS A 5 3.59 7.60 6.91
C LYS A 5 2.80 6.60 6.07
N VAL A 6 3.12 5.33 6.18
CA VAL A 6 2.56 4.26 5.34
C VAL A 6 1.96 3.13 6.17
N ALA A 7 0.97 2.45 5.62
CA ALA A 7 0.47 1.18 6.13
C ALA A 7 1.07 0.04 5.31
N VAL A 8 1.92 -0.78 5.93
CA VAL A 8 2.66 -1.85 5.28
C VAL A 8 1.89 -3.16 5.43
N PHE A 9 1.56 -3.78 4.28
CA PHE A 9 1.03 -5.14 4.24
C PHE A 9 2.20 -6.10 4.40
N THR A 10 2.18 -6.90 5.46
CA THR A 10 3.20 -7.92 5.76
C THR A 10 2.72 -9.32 5.38
N ALA A 11 1.51 -9.69 5.79
CA ALA A 11 0.88 -10.96 5.46
C ALA A 11 -0.66 -10.90 5.62
N SER A 12 -1.34 -11.86 5.01
CA SER A 12 -2.79 -12.01 5.13
C SER A 12 -3.20 -12.32 6.58
N GLY A 13 -4.29 -11.71 7.04
CA GLY A 13 -4.84 -11.86 8.39
C GLY A 13 -4.03 -11.14 9.47
N VAL A 14 -2.91 -10.51 9.11
CA VAL A 14 -2.05 -9.78 10.05
C VAL A 14 -2.39 -8.30 9.98
N PRO A 15 -2.53 -7.59 11.13
CA PRO A 15 -2.68 -6.13 11.12
C PRO A 15 -1.57 -5.45 10.32
N PHE A 16 -1.92 -4.37 9.63
CA PHE A 16 -0.92 -3.55 8.95
C PHE A 16 0.04 -2.92 9.96
N GLU A 17 1.31 -2.84 9.58
CA GLU A 17 2.31 -2.09 10.32
C GLU A 17 2.32 -0.64 9.85
N ILE A 18 2.40 0.32 10.77
CA ILE A 18 2.53 1.74 10.43
C ILE A 18 4.00 2.13 10.52
N GLU A 19 4.56 2.59 9.40
CA GLU A 19 5.97 2.95 9.28
C GLU A 19 6.14 4.34 8.68
N GLU A 20 7.32 4.93 8.87
CA GLU A 20 7.77 6.13 8.18
C GLU A 20 8.84 5.74 7.15
N LEU A 21 8.56 5.96 5.86
CA LEU A 21 9.46 5.62 4.75
C LEU A 21 9.83 6.86 3.94
N PRO A 22 11.05 6.93 3.37
CA PRO A 22 11.38 8.00 2.43
C PRO A 22 10.50 7.88 1.17
N THR A 23 10.19 9.00 0.52
CA THR A 23 9.58 8.93 -0.82
C THR A 23 10.51 8.25 -1.82
N PRO A 24 9.97 7.47 -2.77
CA PRO A 24 10.78 6.80 -3.79
C PRO A 24 11.44 7.82 -4.73
N GLU A 25 12.51 7.39 -5.39
CA GLU A 25 13.04 8.13 -6.54
C GLU A 25 12.01 8.10 -7.69
N ILE A 26 11.86 9.24 -8.36
CA ILE A 26 10.91 9.39 -9.45
C ILE A 26 11.64 9.20 -10.76
N GLU A 27 11.31 8.11 -11.46
CA GLU A 27 11.84 7.81 -12.78
C GLU A 27 11.29 8.77 -13.87
N SER A 28 11.90 8.74 -15.06
CA SER A 28 11.46 9.57 -16.17
C SER A 28 10.01 9.28 -16.55
N GLY A 29 9.15 10.31 -16.53
CA GLY A 29 7.72 10.19 -16.79
C GLY A 29 6.88 9.86 -15.54
N GLY A 30 7.51 9.60 -14.39
CA GLY A 30 6.82 9.41 -13.12
C GLY A 30 6.38 10.73 -12.48
N ILE A 31 5.44 10.64 -11.54
CA ILE A 31 5.02 11.75 -10.69
C ILE A 31 5.01 11.32 -9.22
N LEU A 32 5.33 12.25 -8.33
CA LEU A 32 5.17 12.07 -6.89
C LEU A 32 3.85 12.72 -6.44
N VAL A 33 2.96 11.92 -5.87
CA VAL A 33 1.65 12.38 -5.37
C VAL A 33 1.68 12.43 -3.84
N LYS A 34 1.21 13.53 -3.26
CA LYS A 34 1.01 13.64 -1.81
C LYS A 34 -0.43 13.24 -1.48
N ASN A 35 -0.65 11.97 -1.16
CA ASN A 35 -1.99 11.48 -0.82
C ASN A 35 -2.62 12.28 0.33
N THR A 36 -3.80 12.85 0.08
CA THR A 36 -4.62 13.55 1.08
C THR A 36 -5.77 12.69 1.58
N HIS A 37 -6.30 11.81 0.72
CA HIS A 37 -7.39 10.88 1.01
C HIS A 37 -7.14 9.56 0.30
N ALA A 38 -7.57 8.47 0.91
CA ALA A 38 -7.64 7.14 0.33
C ALA A 38 -8.83 6.39 0.91
N VAL A 39 -9.39 5.46 0.14
CA VAL A 39 -10.46 4.57 0.58
C VAL A 39 -10.01 3.11 0.48
N ILE A 40 -10.71 2.22 1.17
CA ILE A 40 -10.41 0.79 1.19
C ILE A 40 -11.34 0.09 0.20
N CYS A 41 -10.77 -0.48 -0.86
CA CYS A 41 -11.52 -1.25 -1.83
C CYS A 41 -11.78 -2.68 -1.33
N GLY A 42 -12.82 -3.34 -1.86
CA GLY A 42 -13.07 -4.76 -1.57
C GLY A 42 -11.89 -5.67 -1.96
N SER A 43 -11.17 -5.32 -3.04
CA SER A 43 -9.97 -6.03 -3.51
C SER A 43 -8.80 -5.93 -2.52
N ASP A 44 -8.64 -4.79 -1.84
CA ASP A 44 -7.64 -4.65 -0.76
C ASP A 44 -7.96 -5.63 0.39
N LEU A 45 -9.26 -5.79 0.72
CA LEU A 45 -9.72 -6.74 1.75
C LEU A 45 -9.60 -8.20 1.31
N HIS A 46 -9.83 -8.53 0.03
CA HIS A 46 -9.55 -9.87 -0.49
C HIS A 46 -8.08 -10.22 -0.31
N GLY A 47 -7.20 -9.25 -0.58
CA GLY A 47 -5.79 -9.31 -0.27
C GLY A 47 -5.56 -9.59 1.22
N TRP A 48 -6.08 -8.72 2.08
CA TRP A 48 -5.84 -8.81 3.51
C TRP A 48 -6.39 -10.10 4.15
N ARG A 49 -7.58 -10.57 3.76
CA ARG A 49 -8.18 -11.78 4.35
C ARG A 49 -7.50 -13.08 3.91
N GLY A 50 -6.76 -13.06 2.80
CA GLY A 50 -6.10 -14.27 2.26
C GLY A 50 -7.06 -15.36 1.76
N GLY A 51 -8.28 -14.99 1.38
CA GLY A 51 -9.36 -15.93 0.98
C GLY A 51 -9.71 -15.93 -0.50
N GLY A 52 -8.87 -15.35 -1.36
CA GLY A 52 -9.06 -15.37 -2.81
C GLY A 52 -8.29 -16.50 -3.50
N ASP A 53 -8.68 -16.85 -4.71
CA ASP A 53 -8.02 -17.89 -5.53
C ASP A 53 -6.62 -17.49 -6.02
N VAL A 54 -6.20 -16.24 -5.77
CA VAL A 54 -4.88 -15.72 -6.13
C VAL A 54 -3.95 -15.84 -4.92
N PRO A 55 -2.90 -16.67 -4.98
CA PRO A 55 -1.89 -16.74 -3.94
C PRO A 55 -1.28 -15.36 -3.72
N ILE A 56 -1.30 -14.89 -2.49
CA ILE A 56 -0.68 -13.62 -2.12
C ILE A 56 0.75 -13.92 -1.70
N PRO A 57 1.76 -13.42 -2.43
CA PRO A 57 3.15 -13.64 -2.04
C PRO A 57 3.37 -13.08 -0.63
N PRO A 58 4.14 -13.77 0.24
CA PRO A 58 4.46 -13.32 1.59
C PRO A 58 5.56 -12.24 1.53
N VAL A 59 5.30 -11.18 0.77
CA VAL A 59 6.23 -10.08 0.56
C VAL A 59 5.63 -8.82 1.15
N ARG A 60 6.48 -8.06 1.84
CA ARG A 60 6.12 -6.71 2.29
C ARG A 60 5.79 -5.86 1.08
N ARG A 61 4.62 -5.23 1.10
CA ARG A 61 4.18 -4.35 0.01
C ARG A 61 3.28 -3.23 0.52
N LEU A 62 3.19 -2.19 -0.28
CA LEU A 62 2.19 -1.15 -0.13
C LEU A 62 0.98 -1.53 -1.00
N THR A 63 -0.23 -1.37 -0.45
CA THR A 63 -1.49 -1.66 -1.15
C THR A 63 -2.36 -0.40 -1.18
N GLY A 64 -3.57 -0.50 -1.73
CA GLY A 64 -4.44 0.64 -1.98
C GLY A 64 -4.22 1.24 -3.36
N HIS A 65 -5.31 1.41 -4.09
CA HIS A 65 -5.34 1.90 -5.47
C HIS A 65 -6.44 2.94 -5.69
N GLU A 66 -7.07 3.41 -4.61
CA GLU A 66 -8.14 4.41 -4.61
C GLU A 66 -7.72 5.58 -3.71
N PHE A 67 -6.92 6.49 -4.25
CA PHE A 67 -6.37 7.66 -3.54
C PHE A 67 -6.39 8.93 -4.38
N THR A 68 -6.28 10.09 -3.72
CA THR A 68 -6.16 11.40 -4.37
C THR A 68 -5.27 12.36 -3.57
N GLY A 69 -4.67 13.33 -4.25
CA GLY A 69 -3.79 14.35 -3.68
C GLY A 69 -3.05 15.16 -4.73
#